data_AF-A0A6V8L103-F1
#
_entry.id   AF-A0A6V8L103-F1
#
_cell.length_a   1.000
_cell.length_b   1.000
_cell.length_c   1.000
_cell.angle_alpha   90.00
_cell.angle_beta   90.00
_cell.angle_gamma   90.00
#
_symmetry.space_group_name_H-M   'P 1'
#
loop_
_entity.id
_entity.type
_entity.pdbx_description
1 polymer ?
#
loop_
_entity_poly.entity_id
_entity_poly.type
_entity_poly.pdbx_seq_one_letter_code
_entity_poly.pdbx_strand_id
1 'polypeptide(L)'
;MLRFDVIQEHGDVAHVVLVEVYRDADAAAAHKQTAHYATWRDTVAPMMAEPRRSATFAAVFPHDSERWATRTTPKAVPESDLDG
;
A
#
# COMPACT_ATOMS: atom_id res chain seq x y z
N MET A 1 7.00 -4.50 3.00
CA MET A 1 6.27 -3.61 2.08
C MET A 1 7.05 -2.32 1.99
N LEU A 2 7.26 -1.80 0.78
CA LEU A 2 7.99 -0.55 0.53
C LEU A 2 7.01 0.60 0.28
N ARG A 3 5.94 0.35 -0.48
CA ARG A 3 4.93 1.34 -0.85
C ARG A 3 3.55 0.71 -0.97
N PHE A 4 2.53 1.48 -0.64
CA PHE A 4 1.14 1.13 -0.82
C PHE A 4 0.38 2.42 -1.17
N ASP A 5 0.27 2.70 -2.46
CA ASP A 5 -0.46 3.87 -2.93
C ASP A 5 -1.89 3.47 -3.29
N VAL A 6 -2.85 4.33 -2.97
CA VAL A 6 -4.25 4.22 -3.41
C VAL A 6 -4.49 5.38 -4.36
N ILE A 7 -4.70 5.07 -5.64
CA ILE A 7 -4.91 6.07 -6.68
C ILE A 7 -6.25 5.83 -7.37
N GLN A 8 -6.82 6.88 -7.93
CA GLN A 8 -8.09 6.85 -8.65
C GLN A 8 -7.86 7.30 -10.08
N GLU A 9 -8.52 6.65 -11.04
CA GLU A 9 -8.47 7.06 -12.42
C GLU A 9 -9.13 8.44 -12.60
N HIS A 10 -8.48 9.34 -13.34
CA HIS A 10 -9.01 10.68 -13.58
C HIS A 10 -10.36 10.68 -14.31
N GLY A 11 -10.57 9.74 -15.24
CA GLY A 11 -11.77 9.64 -16.05
C GLY A 11 -12.90 8.80 -15.44
N ASP A 12 -12.59 8.02 -14.40
CA ASP A 12 -13.54 7.13 -13.74
C ASP A 12 -13.29 7.10 -12.23
N VAL A 13 -14.14 7.81 -11.49
CA VAL A 13 -14.05 7.87 -10.02
C VAL A 13 -14.41 6.55 -9.34
N ALA A 14 -15.06 5.61 -10.02
CA ALA A 14 -15.30 4.28 -9.48
C ALA A 14 -14.08 3.34 -9.66
N HIS A 15 -13.11 3.71 -10.50
CA HIS A 15 -11.93 2.91 -10.74
C HIS A 15 -10.76 3.34 -9.84
N VAL A 16 -10.51 2.50 -8.83
CA VAL A 16 -9.43 2.68 -7.85
C VAL A 16 -8.36 1.60 -8.08
N VAL A 17 -7.09 2.00 -8.09
CA VAL A 17 -5.93 1.13 -8.24
C VAL A 17 -5.08 1.16 -6.96
N LEU A 18 -4.69 -0.03 -6.51
CA LEU A 18 -3.75 -0.22 -5.40
C LEU A 18 -2.38 -0.54 -6.00
N VAL A 19 -1.40 0.34 -5.78
CA VAL A 19 -0.01 0.10 -6.20
C VAL A 19 0.79 -0.39 -4.99
N GLU A 20 1.02 -1.70 -4.98
CA GLU A 20 1.72 -2.37 -3.87
C GLU A 20 3.14 -2.74 -4.29
N VAL A 21 4.14 -2.15 -3.64
CA VAL A 21 5.56 -2.47 -3.90
C VAL A 21 6.12 -3.23 -2.70
N TYR A 22 6.65 -4.42 -2.97
CA TYR A 22 7.25 -5.29 -1.97
C TYR A 22 8.74 -5.49 -2.26
N ARG A 23 9.52 -5.77 -1.21
CA ARG A 23 10.94 -6.13 -1.33
C ARG A 23 11.14 -7.46 -2.08
N ASP A 24 10.20 -8.38 -1.91
CA ASP A 24 10.22 -9.72 -2.50
C ASP A 24 8.80 -10.33 -2.52
N ALA A 25 8.68 -11.50 -3.16
CA ALA A 25 7.41 -12.24 -3.28
C ALA A 25 6.89 -12.73 -1.92
N ASP A 26 7.79 -13.10 -0.99
CA ASP A 26 7.40 -13.56 0.35
C ASP A 26 6.74 -12.44 1.15
N ALA A 27 7.21 -11.20 1.02
CA ALA A 27 6.58 -10.05 1.64
C ALA A 27 5.16 -9.78 1.08
N ALA A 28 4.93 -10.02 -0.22
CA ALA A 28 3.60 -9.92 -0.82
C ALA A 28 2.67 -11.05 -0.33
N ALA A 29 3.19 -12.27 -0.21
CA ALA A 29 2.45 -13.40 0.35
C ALA A 29 2.09 -13.17 1.82
N ALA A 30 3.04 -12.67 2.62
CA ALA A 30 2.84 -12.35 4.03
C ALA A 30 1.76 -11.28 4.20
N HIS A 31 1.69 -10.26 3.35
CA HIS A 31 0.63 -9.24 3.40
C HIS A 31 -0.76 -9.88 3.30
N LYS A 32 -0.97 -10.86 2.41
CA LYS A 32 -2.26 -11.54 2.24
C LYS A 32 -2.68 -12.39 3.46
N GLN A 33 -1.77 -12.66 4.39
CA GLN A 33 -2.04 -13.41 5.61
C GLN A 33 -2.37 -12.50 6.80
N THR A 34 -2.25 -11.18 6.64
CA THR A 34 -2.51 -10.21 7.71
C THR A 34 -4.00 -10.05 8.00
N ALA A 35 -4.32 -9.69 9.24
CA ALA A 35 -5.69 -9.40 9.65
C ALA A 35 -6.29 -8.23 8.86
N HIS A 36 -5.52 -7.17 8.60
CA HIS A 36 -6.02 -6.01 7.85
C HIS A 36 -6.38 -6.37 6.41
N TYR A 37 -5.61 -7.25 5.74
CA TYR A 37 -5.95 -7.70 4.40
C TYR A 37 -7.28 -8.46 4.38
N ALA A 38 -7.51 -9.36 5.35
CA ALA A 38 -8.77 -10.08 5.46
C ALA A 38 -9.95 -9.11 5.67
N THR A 39 -9.83 -8.18 6.62
CA THR A 39 -10.84 -7.14 6.86
C THR A 39 -11.10 -6.31 5.61
N TRP A 40 -10.06 -5.85 4.92
CA TRP A 40 -10.21 -5.08 3.68
C TRP A 40 -10.91 -5.90 2.59
N ARG A 41 -10.45 -7.13 2.34
CA ARG A 41 -10.97 -8.01 1.30
C ARG A 41 -12.48 -8.18 1.46
N ASP A 42 -12.93 -8.43 2.69
CA ASP A 42 -14.32 -8.70 3.03
C ASP A 42 -15.15 -7.41 3.01
N THR A 43 -14.60 -6.30 3.52
CA THR A 43 -15.26 -4.98 3.56
C THR A 43 -15.57 -4.47 2.16
N VAL A 44 -14.62 -4.59 1.24
CA VAL A 44 -14.78 -4.02 -0.11
C VAL A 44 -15.45 -5.00 -1.08
N ALA A 45 -15.64 -6.27 -0.72
CA ALA A 45 -16.34 -7.25 -1.54
C ALA A 45 -17.73 -6.77 -2.05
N PRO A 46 -18.64 -6.24 -1.20
CA PRO A 46 -19.92 -5.72 -1.67
C PRO A 46 -19.81 -4.40 -2.47
N MET A 47 -18.65 -3.74 -2.47
CA MET A 47 -18.41 -2.50 -3.20
C MET A 47 -17.94 -2.74 -4.65
N MET A 48 -17.60 -3.99 -5.00
CA MET A 48 -17.04 -4.33 -6.30
C MET A 48 -18.15 -4.44 -7.35
N ALA A 49 -18.13 -3.55 -8.35
CA ALA A 49 -19.00 -3.66 -9.53
C ALA A 49 -18.67 -4.89 -10.39
N GLU A 50 -17.40 -5.34 -10.35
CA GLU A 50 -16.90 -6.55 -11.01
C GLU A 50 -15.75 -7.19 -10.20
N PRO A 51 -15.38 -8.46 -10.44
CA PRO A 51 -14.26 -9.08 -9.74
C PRO A 51 -12.95 -8.27 -9.88
N ARG A 52 -12.26 -8.04 -8.75
CA ARG A 52 -10.96 -7.34 -8.75
C ARG A 52 -9.95 -8.08 -9.61
N ARG A 53 -9.15 -7.32 -10.36
CA ARG A 53 -8.03 -7.82 -11.18
C ARG A 53 -6.71 -7.40 -10.58
N SER A 54 -5.67 -8.21 -10.77
CA SER A 54 -4.31 -7.89 -10.36
C SER A 54 -3.32 -8.35 -11.42
N ALA A 55 -2.20 -7.63 -11.52
CA ALA A 55 -1.06 -7.99 -12.37
C ALA A 55 0.23 -7.74 -11.59
N THR A 56 1.24 -8.58 -11.85
CA THR A 56 2.57 -8.46 -11.23
C THR A 56 3.54 -7.86 -12.23
N PHE A 57 4.36 -6.92 -11.78
CA PHE A 57 5.36 -6.24 -12.59
C PHE A 57 6.75 -6.35 -11.96
N ALA A 58 7.79 -6.27 -12.78
CA ALA A 58 9.15 -6.06 -12.30
C ALA A 58 9.41 -4.57 -12.13
N ALA A 59 10.01 -4.17 -11.00
CA ALA A 59 10.41 -2.78 -10.79
C ALA A 59 11.60 -2.44 -11.71
N VAL A 60 11.47 -1.37 -12.51
CA VAL A 60 12.52 -0.90 -13.42
C VAL A 60 13.28 0.31 -12.82
N PHE A 61 12.56 1.29 -12.28
CA PHE A 61 13.13 2.48 -11.64
C PHE A 61 12.24 2.97 -10.49
N PRO A 62 12.80 3.39 -9.33
CA PRO A 62 14.23 3.42 -9.03
C PRO A 62 14.86 2.03 -8.96
N HIS A 63 16.12 1.93 -9.42
CA HIS A 63 16.90 0.69 -9.41
C HIS A 63 17.18 0.21 -7.99
N ASP A 64 17.44 1.15 -7.08
CA ASP A 64 17.55 0.88 -5.66
C ASP A 64 16.14 0.72 -5.07
N SER A 65 15.82 -0.50 -4.60
CA SER A 65 14.50 -0.84 -4.06
C SER A 65 14.11 0.06 -2.90
N GLU A 66 15.06 0.49 -2.07
CA GLU A 66 14.78 1.32 -0.89
C GLU A 66 14.28 2.72 -1.27
N ARG A 67 14.52 3.16 -2.51
CA ARG A 67 14.00 4.44 -3.02
C ARG A 67 12.50 4.39 -3.30
N TRP A 68 11.90 3.20 -3.32
CA TRP A 68 10.44 3.05 -3.34
C TRP A 68 9.81 3.28 -1.97
N ALA A 69 10.58 3.21 -0.88
CA ALA A 69 10.04 3.32 0.46
C ALA A 69 9.40 4.70 0.69
N THR A 70 8.12 4.72 1.09
CA THR A 70 7.50 5.94 1.60
C THR A 70 8.12 6.25 2.95
N ARG A 71 9.05 7.22 3.01
CA ARG A 71 9.63 7.67 4.27
C ARG A 71 8.56 8.35 5.10
N THR A 72 8.16 7.74 6.20
CA THR A 72 7.50 8.46 7.29
C THR A 72 8.59 9.28 7.97
N THR A 73 8.64 10.58 7.73
CA THR A 73 9.39 11.46 8.63
C THR A 73 8.77 11.30 10.01
N PRO A 74 9.49 10.89 11.06
CA PRO A 74 8.94 10.93 12.40
C PRO A 74 8.49 12.36 12.67
N LYS A 75 7.25 12.54 13.13
CA LYS A 75 6.84 13.82 13.70
C LYS A 75 7.82 14.08 14.85
N ALA A 76 8.67 15.10 14.71
CA ALA A 76 9.50 15.55 15.83
C ALA A 76 8.53 15.89 16.97
N VAL A 77 8.62 15.15 18.08
CA VAL A 77 7.99 15.56 19.34
C VAL A 77 8.87 16.69 19.87
N PRO A 78 8.36 17.93 20.02
CA PRO A 78 9.14 18.98 20.64
C PRO A 78 9.49 18.57 22.08
N GLU A 79 10.71 18.85 22.50
CA GLU A 79 11.29 18.52 23.81
C GLU A 79 10.54 19.16 25.01
N SER A 80 9.52 20.00 24.75
CA SER A 80 8.71 20.66 25.77
C SER A 80 7.66 19.77 26.45
N ASP A 81 7.43 18.55 25.95
CA ASP A 81 6.41 17.63 26.49
C ASP A 81 7.01 16.56 27.44
N LEU A 82 8.26 16.72 27.89
CA LEU A 82 8.92 15.78 28.81
C LEU A 82 8.84 16.17 30.30
N ASP A 83 8.33 17.34 30.64
CA ASP A 83 8.09 17.74 32.03
C ASP A 83 6.65 18.23 32.21
N GLY A 84 5.79 17.31 32.68
CA GLY A 84 4.41 17.57 33.10
C GLY A 84 3.91 16.47 34.03
#